data_AF-A0A354P0A0-F1
#
_entry.id   AF-A0A354P0A0-F1
#
_cell.length_a   1.000
_cell.length_b   1.000
_cell.length_c   1.000
_cell.angle_alpha   90.00
_cell.angle_beta   90.00
_cell.angle_gamma   90.00
#
_symmetry.space_group_name_H-M   'P 1'
#
loop_
_entity.id
_entity.type
_entity.pdbx_description
1 polymer ?
#
loop_
_entity_poly.entity_id
_entity_poly.type
_entity_poly.pdbx_seq_one_letter_code
_entity_poly.pdbx_strand_id
1 'polypeptide(L)'
;MPGYDTNALALAGGVGGAKLALGLAKILDPDQLTVVVNTGDDEIFYGLHVSPDLDTVMYTLAGIANPETGWGITGETFNMLERLTAYGEDTWFGIGDKDLATHIRRTNLLNNGESLSEVTSKLAAALGVEHAIVPMTDDSFRTIVDTEIGSLAFQDYFVKHRSEPKATAIRFDTNGGARPSPGFGRA
;
A
#
# COMPACT_ATOMS: atom_id res chain seq x y z
N MET A 1 -6.06 -21.73 28.73
CA MET A 1 -7.15 -20.72 28.65
C MET A 1 -8.18 -21.25 27.68
N PRO A 2 -9.49 -20.98 27.83
CA PRO A 2 -10.47 -21.45 26.85
C PRO A 2 -10.09 -20.85 25.50
N GLY A 3 -9.75 -21.72 24.54
CA GLY A 3 -9.38 -21.31 23.19
C GLY A 3 -10.63 -20.81 22.49
N TYR A 4 -10.77 -19.49 22.41
CA TYR A 4 -11.64 -18.92 21.40
C TYR A 4 -11.00 -19.25 20.05
N ASP A 5 -11.71 -19.96 19.17
CA ASP A 5 -11.41 -20.02 17.74
C ASP A 5 -11.50 -18.58 17.22
N THR A 6 -10.41 -17.83 17.35
CA THR A 6 -10.40 -16.39 17.12
C THR A 6 -9.90 -16.15 15.72
N ASN A 7 -10.85 -15.97 14.79
CA ASN A 7 -10.54 -15.38 13.50
C ASN A 7 -10.71 -13.86 13.63
N ALA A 8 -9.64 -13.13 13.35
CA ALA A 8 -9.60 -11.68 13.41
C ALA A 8 -9.43 -11.08 12.02
N LEU A 9 -10.24 -10.07 11.73
CA LEU A 9 -10.07 -9.19 10.59
C LEU A 9 -9.54 -7.85 11.10
N ALA A 10 -8.38 -7.42 10.59
CA ALA A 10 -7.81 -6.12 10.87
C ALA A 10 -7.91 -5.22 9.63
N LEU A 11 -8.59 -4.08 9.75
CA LEU A 11 -8.52 -3.01 8.76
C LEU A 11 -7.24 -2.20 8.99
N ALA A 12 -6.40 -2.07 7.97
CA ALA A 12 -5.13 -1.38 8.06
C ALA A 12 -4.96 -0.32 6.96
N GLY A 13 -4.38 0.81 7.35
CA GLY A 13 -3.93 1.88 6.46
C GLY A 13 -2.82 2.66 7.14
N GLY A 14 -1.85 3.13 6.36
CA GLY A 14 -0.64 3.79 6.80
C GLY A 14 0.22 3.02 7.80
N VAL A 15 1.22 3.73 8.34
CA VAL A 15 2.18 3.20 9.32
C VAL A 15 1.51 2.73 10.61
N GLY A 16 0.43 3.40 11.03
CA GLY A 16 -0.33 3.02 12.23
C GLY A 16 -1.00 1.66 12.08
N GLY A 17 -1.66 1.42 10.94
CA GLY A 17 -2.27 0.13 10.62
C GLY A 17 -1.24 -1.00 10.55
N ALA A 18 -0.09 -0.76 9.93
CA ALA A 18 0.98 -1.74 9.85
C ALA A 18 1.54 -2.13 11.24
N LYS A 19 1.70 -1.17 12.16
CA LYS A 19 2.13 -1.45 13.54
C LYS A 19 1.10 -2.28 14.32
N LEU A 20 -0.20 -2.00 14.13
CA LEU A 20 -1.27 -2.81 14.72
C LEU A 20 -1.26 -4.24 14.16
N ALA A 21 -1.18 -4.37 12.83
CA ALA A 21 -1.09 -5.66 12.15
C ALA A 21 0.10 -6.48 12.65
N LEU A 22 1.27 -5.85 12.81
CA LEU A 22 2.45 -6.50 13.38
C LEU A 22 2.24 -6.99 14.82
N GLY A 23 1.53 -6.22 15.65
CA GLY A 23 1.18 -6.63 17.01
C GLY A 23 0.28 -7.87 17.02
N LEU A 24 -0.75 -7.89 16.16
CA LEU A 24 -1.67 -9.02 16.01
C LEU A 24 -0.96 -10.25 15.45
N ALA A 25 -0.14 -10.09 14.41
CA ALA A 25 0.63 -11.16 13.77
C ALA A 25 1.62 -11.87 14.73
N LYS A 26 2.02 -11.20 15.83
CA LYS A 26 2.88 -11.79 16.87
C LYS A 26 2.14 -12.68 17.86
N ILE A 27 0.80 -12.60 17.91
CA ILE A 27 -0.02 -13.30 18.91
C ILE A 27 -1.07 -14.22 18.28
N LEU A 28 -1.36 -14.06 16.99
CA LEU A 28 -2.30 -14.87 16.22
C LEU A 28 -1.53 -15.71 15.20
N ASP A 29 -1.95 -16.97 15.06
CA ASP A 29 -1.43 -17.87 14.03
C ASP A 29 -1.77 -17.33 12.62
N PRO A 30 -1.02 -17.73 11.57
CA PRO A 30 -1.24 -17.23 10.20
C PRO A 30 -2.66 -17.39 9.66
N ASP A 31 -3.38 -18.43 10.07
CA ASP A 31 -4.76 -18.73 9.67
C ASP A 31 -5.82 -18.00 10.52
N GLN A 32 -5.41 -17.34 11.60
CA GLN A 32 -6.29 -16.61 12.53
C GLN A 32 -6.39 -15.12 12.24
N LEU A 33 -5.56 -14.57 11.35
CA LEU A 33 -5.53 -13.13 11.05
C LEU A 33 -5.56 -12.87 9.54
N THR A 34 -6.57 -12.09 9.12
CA THR A 34 -6.57 -11.44 7.81
C THR A 34 -6.43 -9.93 7.98
N VAL A 35 -5.45 -9.35 7.29
CA VAL A 35 -5.23 -7.90 7.25
C VAL A 35 -5.78 -7.36 5.94
N VAL A 36 -6.90 -6.64 6.03
CA VAL A 36 -7.52 -5.96 4.88
C VAL A 36 -6.98 -4.54 4.82
N VAL A 37 -6.33 -4.20 3.71
CA VAL A 37 -5.51 -2.99 3.58
C VAL A 37 -6.15 -1.98 2.62
N ASN A 38 -6.12 -0.71 3.00
CA ASN A 38 -6.54 0.41 2.16
C ASN A 38 -5.81 0.41 0.80
N THR A 39 -6.56 0.67 -0.27
CA THR A 39 -6.03 0.88 -1.64
C THR A 39 -6.34 2.28 -2.17
N GLY A 40 -6.95 3.16 -1.36
CA GLY A 40 -7.30 4.52 -1.74
C GLY A 40 -6.10 5.43 -2.02
N ASP A 41 -4.92 5.00 -1.61
CA ASP A 41 -3.66 5.71 -1.73
C ASP A 41 -2.84 5.22 -2.93
N ASP A 42 -3.36 4.22 -3.65
CA ASP A 42 -2.72 3.62 -4.81
C ASP A 42 -2.69 4.60 -5.99
N GLU A 43 -1.52 4.68 -6.64
CA GLU A 43 -1.28 5.64 -7.72
C GLU A 43 -0.22 5.09 -8.70
N ILE A 44 -0.17 5.67 -9.90
CA ILE A 44 0.86 5.39 -10.89
C ILE A 44 1.94 6.47 -10.81
N PHE A 45 3.15 6.06 -10.42
CA PHE A 45 4.33 6.93 -10.42
C PHE A 45 5.38 6.38 -11.39
N TYR A 46 5.90 7.22 -12.28
CA TYR A 46 6.91 6.84 -13.28
C TYR A 46 6.52 5.60 -14.12
N GLY A 47 5.22 5.43 -14.38
CA GLY A 47 4.66 4.27 -15.10
C GLY A 47 4.51 3.00 -14.26
N LEU A 48 4.69 3.08 -12.95
CA LEU A 48 4.65 1.95 -12.02
C LEU A 48 3.46 2.08 -11.07
N HIS A 49 2.76 0.97 -10.86
CA HIS A 49 1.70 0.87 -9.85
C HIS A 49 2.31 0.79 -8.45
N VAL A 50 2.00 1.80 -7.63
CA VAL A 50 2.44 1.92 -6.24
C VAL A 50 1.23 1.74 -5.34
N SER A 51 1.38 0.91 -4.30
CA SER A 51 0.31 0.65 -3.33
C SER A 51 0.85 0.87 -1.91
N PRO A 52 0.96 2.12 -1.46
CA PRO A 52 1.77 2.49 -0.29
C PRO A 52 1.39 1.76 0.99
N ASP A 53 0.10 1.58 1.24
CA ASP A 53 -0.38 0.92 2.45
C ASP A 53 -0.15 -0.59 2.41
N LEU A 54 -0.40 -1.23 1.26
CA LEU A 54 -0.08 -2.65 1.04
C LEU A 54 1.42 -2.91 1.22
N ASP A 55 2.25 -2.06 0.62
CA ASP A 55 3.72 -2.14 0.71
C ASP A 55 4.18 -1.95 2.16
N THR A 56 3.64 -0.96 2.86
CA THR A 56 3.99 -0.69 4.26
C THR A 56 3.63 -1.87 5.17
N VAL A 57 2.43 -2.45 5.04
CA VAL A 57 2.03 -3.64 5.82
C VAL A 57 2.93 -4.82 5.47
N MET A 58 3.13 -5.09 4.18
CA MET A 58 3.94 -6.21 3.69
C MET A 58 5.40 -6.12 4.19
N TYR A 59 6.05 -4.98 4.03
CA TYR A 59 7.43 -4.78 4.49
C TYR A 59 7.56 -4.84 6.02
N THR A 60 6.53 -4.38 6.74
CA THR A 60 6.51 -4.44 8.20
C THR A 60 6.42 -5.89 8.69
N LEU A 61 5.52 -6.68 8.12
CA LEU A 61 5.36 -8.10 8.49
C LEU A 61 6.55 -8.95 8.01
N ALA A 62 7.19 -8.58 6.89
CA ALA A 62 8.42 -9.22 6.42
C ALA A 62 9.67 -8.81 7.24
N GLY A 63 9.55 -7.83 8.15
CA GLY A 63 10.68 -7.36 8.96
C GLY A 63 11.74 -6.56 8.20
N ILE A 64 11.40 -6.00 7.04
CA ILE A 64 12.32 -5.23 6.18
C ILE A 64 11.97 -3.74 6.06
N ALA A 65 10.84 -3.32 6.65
CA ALA A 65 10.43 -1.91 6.66
C ALA A 65 11.50 -1.00 7.30
N ASN A 66 11.64 0.21 6.78
CA ASN A 66 12.52 1.22 7.36
C ASN A 66 11.90 1.78 8.67
N PRO A 67 12.53 1.58 9.84
CA PRO A 67 11.97 2.04 11.11
C PRO A 67 12.08 3.55 11.33
N GLU A 68 12.98 4.24 10.60
CA GLU A 68 13.24 5.67 10.77
C GLU A 68 12.16 6.51 10.08
N THR A 69 11.84 6.16 8.83
CA THR A 69 10.81 6.83 8.03
C THR A 69 9.41 6.25 8.30
N GLY A 70 9.34 4.98 8.70
CA GLY A 70 8.09 4.23 8.89
C GLY A 70 7.48 3.69 7.59
N TRP A 71 8.09 3.99 6.43
CA TRP A 71 7.67 3.56 5.09
C TRP A 71 8.91 3.25 4.23
N GLY A 72 8.73 2.47 3.16
CA GLY A 72 9.85 1.97 2.34
C GLY A 72 10.67 0.89 3.03
N ILE A 73 11.73 0.43 2.35
CA ILE A 73 12.60 -0.66 2.80
C ILE A 73 13.85 -0.09 3.48
N THR A 74 14.39 -0.82 4.47
CA THR A 74 15.62 -0.43 5.17
C THR A 74 16.86 -0.49 4.27
N GLY A 75 17.78 0.47 4.42
CA GLY A 75 19.04 0.52 3.66
C GLY A 75 18.82 0.83 2.18
N GLU A 76 17.92 1.76 1.90
CA GLU A 76 17.51 2.17 0.56
C GLU A 76 18.50 3.13 -0.09
N THR A 77 18.57 3.07 -1.43
CA THR A 77 19.27 4.05 -2.27
C THR A 77 18.27 4.64 -3.28
N PHE A 78 18.60 5.77 -3.88
CA PHE A 78 17.70 6.51 -4.78
C PHE A 78 18.36 6.81 -6.13
N ASN A 79 19.24 5.91 -6.59
CA ASN A 79 20.00 6.13 -7.83
C ASN A 79 19.06 6.21 -9.04
N MET A 80 17.99 5.42 -9.05
CA MET A 80 16.98 5.48 -10.12
C MET A 80 16.34 6.87 -10.21
N LEU A 81 15.92 7.45 -9.08
CA LEU A 81 15.35 8.80 -9.06
C LEU A 81 16.37 9.84 -9.53
N GLU A 82 17.62 9.78 -9.07
CA GLU A 82 18.66 10.70 -9.54
C GLU A 82 18.81 10.68 -11.07
N ARG A 83 18.72 9.50 -11.69
CA ARG A 83 18.76 9.36 -13.15
C ARG A 83 17.49 9.86 -13.83
N LEU A 84 16.31 9.61 -13.26
CA LEU A 84 15.05 10.17 -13.77
C LEU A 84 15.05 11.70 -13.73
N THR A 85 15.51 12.31 -12.63
CA THR A 85 15.67 13.76 -12.53
C THR A 85 16.59 14.28 -13.63
N ALA A 86 17.71 13.60 -13.89
CA ALA A 86 18.64 13.97 -14.96
C ALA A 86 18.03 13.87 -16.37
N TYR A 87 16.98 13.05 -16.55
CA TYR A 87 16.19 12.97 -17.78
C TYR A 87 15.02 13.98 -17.84
N GLY A 88 14.84 14.80 -16.80
CA GLY A 88 13.83 15.85 -16.74
C GLY A 88 12.51 15.45 -16.07
N GLU A 89 12.47 14.30 -15.40
CA GLU A 89 11.28 13.85 -14.65
C GLU A 89 11.11 14.63 -13.33
N ASP A 90 9.86 14.91 -12.94
CA ASP A 90 9.53 15.50 -11.64
C ASP A 90 9.50 14.41 -10.56
N THR A 91 10.67 14.15 -9.95
CA THR A 91 10.89 13.05 -9.00
C THR A 91 10.48 13.38 -7.56
N TRP A 92 9.35 14.08 -7.37
CA TRP A 92 8.90 14.50 -6.04
C TRP A 92 8.41 13.34 -5.17
N PHE A 93 7.97 12.23 -5.76
CA PHE A 93 7.56 11.03 -5.04
C PHE A 93 8.76 10.07 -4.92
N GLY A 94 9.14 9.75 -3.69
CA GLY A 94 10.32 8.95 -3.42
C GLY A 94 10.07 7.46 -3.61
N ILE A 95 10.64 6.86 -4.65
CA ILE A 95 10.75 5.40 -4.82
C ILE A 95 12.21 4.99 -4.68
N GLY A 96 12.50 4.15 -3.69
CA GLY A 96 13.82 3.57 -3.46
C GLY A 96 14.18 2.46 -4.45
N ASP A 97 15.47 2.15 -4.59
CA ASP A 97 15.94 1.18 -5.58
C ASP A 97 15.51 -0.29 -5.27
N LYS A 98 15.30 -0.67 -4.00
CA LYS A 98 14.73 -1.99 -3.64
C LYS A 98 13.21 -1.95 -3.75
N ASP A 99 12.58 -0.86 -3.30
CA ASP A 99 11.13 -0.63 -3.41
C ASP A 99 10.66 -0.68 -4.87
N LEU A 100 11.47 -0.13 -5.77
CA LEU A 100 11.30 -0.21 -7.22
C LEU A 100 11.10 -1.65 -7.71
N ALA A 101 11.79 -2.64 -7.13
CA ALA A 101 11.63 -4.03 -7.53
C ALA A 101 10.20 -4.54 -7.26
N THR A 102 9.60 -4.14 -6.14
CA THR A 102 8.22 -4.44 -5.80
C THR A 102 7.28 -3.83 -6.82
N HIS A 103 7.46 -2.54 -7.15
CA HIS A 103 6.58 -1.84 -8.08
C HIS A 103 6.70 -2.36 -9.53
N ILE A 104 7.92 -2.67 -9.99
CA ILE A 104 8.14 -3.33 -11.29
C ILE A 104 7.41 -4.68 -11.32
N ARG A 105 7.59 -5.49 -10.27
CA ARG A 105 6.96 -6.81 -10.21
C ARG A 105 5.44 -6.71 -10.17
N ARG A 106 4.89 -5.83 -9.33
CA ARG A 106 3.45 -5.56 -9.25
C ARG A 106 2.88 -5.15 -10.61
N THR A 107 3.48 -4.13 -11.22
CA THR A 107 3.03 -3.58 -12.50
C THR A 107 3.04 -4.64 -13.59
N ASN A 108 4.12 -5.44 -13.67
CA ASN A 108 4.20 -6.52 -14.66
C ASN A 108 3.11 -7.58 -14.47
N LEU A 109 2.79 -7.96 -13.24
CA LEU A 109 1.75 -8.97 -12.98
C LEU A 109 0.35 -8.42 -13.28
N LEU A 110 0.06 -7.19 -12.88
CA LEU A 110 -1.20 -6.50 -13.21
C LEU A 110 -1.38 -6.38 -14.72
N ASN A 111 -0.34 -5.99 -15.45
CA ASN A 111 -0.37 -5.91 -16.92
C ASN A 111 -0.57 -7.27 -17.60
N ASN A 112 -0.23 -8.37 -16.92
CA ASN A 112 -0.50 -9.74 -17.37
C ASN A 112 -1.90 -10.24 -16.99
N GLY A 113 -2.75 -9.38 -16.43
CA GLY A 113 -4.15 -9.67 -16.13
C GLY A 113 -4.40 -10.27 -14.74
N GLU A 114 -3.40 -10.31 -13.87
CA GLU A 114 -3.59 -10.71 -12.47
C GLU A 114 -4.30 -9.60 -11.67
N SER A 115 -5.08 -9.98 -10.66
CA SER A 115 -5.73 -9.02 -9.76
C SER A 115 -4.77 -8.51 -8.68
N LEU A 116 -5.07 -7.34 -8.07
CA LEU A 116 -4.24 -6.79 -6.99
C LEU A 116 -4.12 -7.76 -5.80
N SER A 117 -5.17 -8.54 -5.51
CA SER A 117 -5.14 -9.61 -4.50
C SER A 117 -4.14 -10.70 -4.83
N GLU A 118 -4.12 -11.20 -6.08
CA GLU A 118 -3.18 -12.23 -6.53
C GLU A 118 -1.74 -11.73 -6.48
N VAL A 119 -1.53 -10.49 -6.92
CA VAL A 119 -0.23 -9.84 -6.91
C VAL A 119 0.28 -9.62 -5.48
N THR A 120 -0.57 -9.11 -4.60
CA THR A 120 -0.24 -8.90 -3.18
C THR A 120 0.14 -10.22 -2.51
N SER A 121 -0.64 -11.28 -2.73
CA SER A 121 -0.36 -12.60 -2.17
C SER A 121 1.00 -13.15 -2.64
N LYS A 122 1.33 -13.02 -3.93
CA LYS A 122 2.62 -13.45 -4.49
C LYS A 122 3.80 -12.66 -3.93
N LEU A 123 3.68 -11.35 -3.79
CA LEU A 123 4.73 -10.49 -3.25
C LEU A 123 4.96 -10.78 -1.76
N ALA A 124 3.88 -10.88 -0.98
CA ALA A 124 3.94 -11.20 0.45
C ALA A 124 4.59 -12.57 0.69
N ALA A 125 4.19 -13.60 -0.06
CA ALA A 125 4.77 -14.94 0.04
C ALA A 125 6.27 -14.96 -0.33
N ALA A 126 6.68 -14.20 -1.36
CA ALA A 126 8.08 -14.10 -1.76
C ALA A 126 8.98 -13.46 -0.69
N LEU A 127 8.40 -12.64 0.19
CA LEU A 127 9.07 -12.02 1.33
C LEU A 127 8.94 -12.83 2.63
N GLY A 128 8.30 -14.00 2.59
CA GLY A 128 8.11 -14.87 3.76
C GLY A 128 7.02 -14.39 4.72
N VAL A 129 6.08 -13.55 4.28
CA VAL A 129 4.91 -13.18 5.08
C VAL A 129 3.89 -14.31 5.04
N GLU A 130 3.56 -14.86 6.21
CA GLU A 130 2.63 -16.00 6.34
C GLU A 130 1.17 -15.54 6.53
N HIS A 131 0.94 -14.41 7.20
CA HIS A 131 -0.40 -13.85 7.42
C HIS A 131 -1.00 -13.32 6.12
N ALA A 132 -2.32 -13.44 5.97
CA ALA A 132 -3.02 -12.96 4.79
C ALA A 132 -3.07 -11.42 4.75
N ILE A 133 -2.40 -10.83 3.76
CA ILE A 133 -2.54 -9.40 3.40
C ILE A 133 -3.43 -9.32 2.17
N VAL A 134 -4.54 -8.60 2.28
CA VAL A 134 -5.57 -8.52 1.25
C VAL A 134 -5.90 -7.06 0.96
N PRO A 135 -5.94 -6.61 -0.30
CA PRO A 135 -6.43 -5.28 -0.63
C PRO A 135 -7.92 -5.14 -0.28
N MET A 136 -8.38 -3.95 0.10
CA MET A 136 -9.82 -3.72 0.32
C MET A 136 -10.63 -3.92 -0.97
N THR A 137 -10.04 -3.67 -2.14
CA THR A 137 -10.66 -3.91 -3.45
C THR A 137 -9.61 -4.25 -4.50
N ASP A 138 -9.98 -5.07 -5.49
CA ASP A 138 -9.19 -5.25 -6.71
C ASP A 138 -9.55 -4.21 -7.79
N ASP A 139 -10.63 -3.45 -7.60
CA ASP A 139 -11.08 -2.40 -8.50
C ASP A 139 -10.31 -1.09 -8.22
N SER A 140 -10.29 -0.17 -9.19
CA SER A 140 -9.69 1.16 -8.99
C SER A 140 -10.47 1.94 -7.92
N PHE A 141 -9.77 2.38 -6.87
CA PHE A 141 -10.34 3.21 -5.81
C PHE A 141 -9.30 4.25 -5.39
N ARG A 142 -9.60 5.53 -5.52
CA ARG A 142 -8.64 6.62 -5.23
C ARG A 142 -9.24 7.68 -4.35
N THR A 143 -8.49 8.08 -3.33
CA THR A 143 -8.83 9.19 -2.46
C THR A 143 -8.47 10.51 -3.15
N ILE A 144 -9.45 11.39 -3.29
CA ILE A 144 -9.31 12.74 -3.84
C ILE A 144 -9.62 13.76 -2.74
N VAL A 145 -8.72 14.71 -2.55
CA VAL A 145 -8.86 15.78 -1.55
C VAL A 145 -9.19 17.08 -2.27
N ASP A 146 -10.38 17.64 -2.02
CA ASP A 146 -10.74 18.95 -2.51
C ASP A 146 -10.15 20.02 -1.60
N THR A 147 -9.36 20.92 -2.17
CA THR A 147 -8.66 21.98 -1.43
C THR A 147 -8.94 23.36 -2.01
N GLU A 148 -8.45 24.41 -1.34
CA GLU A 148 -8.53 25.79 -1.85
C GLU A 148 -7.74 26.04 -3.14
N ILE A 149 -6.81 25.14 -3.50
CA ILE A 149 -6.03 25.21 -4.75
C ILE A 149 -6.53 24.25 -5.84
N GLY A 150 -7.66 23.56 -5.58
CA GLY A 150 -8.25 22.57 -6.48
C GLY A 150 -8.31 21.16 -5.88
N SER A 151 -8.81 20.21 -6.66
CA SER A 151 -8.85 18.80 -6.30
C SER A 151 -7.47 18.16 -6.53
N LEU A 152 -6.95 17.49 -5.51
CA LEU A 152 -5.64 16.83 -5.54
C LEU A 152 -5.81 15.33 -5.32
N ALA A 153 -4.99 14.52 -6.01
CA ALA A 153 -4.80 13.13 -5.61
C ALA A 153 -4.24 13.09 -4.18
N PHE A 154 -4.54 12.02 -3.43
CA PHE A 154 -4.13 11.97 -2.02
C PHE A 154 -2.62 12.10 -1.82
N GLN A 155 -1.80 11.47 -2.67
CA GLN A 155 -0.34 11.59 -2.58
C GLN A 155 0.16 13.00 -2.92
N ASP A 156 -0.45 13.68 -3.89
CA ASP A 156 -0.14 15.09 -4.17
C ASP A 156 -0.45 15.97 -2.95
N TYR A 157 -1.61 15.77 -2.34
CA TYR A 157 -2.00 16.51 -1.15
C TYR A 157 -1.07 16.21 0.04
N PHE A 158 -0.89 14.93 0.35
CA PHE A 158 -0.24 14.47 1.57
C PHE A 158 1.28 14.59 1.51
N VAL A 159 1.90 14.23 0.38
CA VAL A 159 3.36 14.19 0.21
C VAL A 159 3.86 15.45 -0.48
N LYS A 160 3.39 15.76 -1.69
CA LYS A 160 3.90 16.90 -2.48
C LYS A 160 3.61 18.23 -1.80
N HIS A 161 2.38 18.42 -1.35
CA HIS A 161 1.91 19.63 -0.68
C HIS A 161 1.93 19.55 0.86
N ARG A 162 2.42 18.45 1.43
CA ARG A 162 2.60 18.26 2.89
C ARG A 162 1.34 18.52 3.71
N SER A 163 0.17 18.27 3.14
CA SER A 163 -1.14 18.57 3.73
C SER A 163 -1.37 20.05 4.10
N GLU A 164 -0.57 20.98 3.53
CA GLU A 164 -0.65 22.40 3.84
C GLU A 164 -1.90 23.09 3.26
N PRO A 165 -2.34 22.82 2.01
CA PRO A 165 -3.55 23.42 1.48
C PRO A 165 -4.77 23.06 2.33
N LYS A 166 -5.68 24.01 2.54
CA LYS A 166 -6.88 23.73 3.33
C LYS A 166 -7.81 22.75 2.62
N ALA A 167 -7.98 21.56 3.19
CA ALA A 167 -8.97 20.58 2.72
C ALA A 167 -10.40 21.04 3.04
N THR A 168 -11.28 20.87 2.08
CA THR A 168 -12.71 21.24 2.15
C THR A 168 -13.64 20.04 2.02
N ALA A 169 -13.22 19.00 1.28
CA ALA A 169 -13.92 17.72 1.20
C ALA A 169 -12.95 16.58 0.85
N ILE A 170 -13.38 15.35 1.13
CA ILE A 170 -12.74 14.12 0.67
C ILE A 170 -13.76 13.38 -0.18
N ARG A 171 -13.34 12.93 -1.37
CA ARG A 171 -14.14 12.13 -2.29
C ARG A 171 -13.38 10.88 -2.70
N PHE A 172 -14.11 9.89 -3.19
CA PHE A 172 -13.54 8.65 -3.70
C PHE A 172 -13.85 8.53 -5.18
N ASP A 173 -12.81 8.46 -6.00
CA ASP A 173 -12.94 8.08 -7.41
C ASP A 173 -12.85 6.56 -7.52
N THR A 174 -13.93 5.95 -7.99
CA THR A 174 -14.09 4.50 -8.08
C THR A 174 -14.27 4.01 -9.53
N ASN A 175 -14.10 4.89 -10.52
CA ASN A 175 -14.25 4.58 -11.95
C ASN A 175 -15.52 3.76 -12.30
N GLY A 176 -16.66 4.08 -11.70
CA GLY A 176 -17.94 3.39 -11.92
C GLY A 176 -18.35 2.39 -10.83
N GLY A 177 -17.52 2.21 -9.80
CA GLY A 177 -17.84 1.46 -8.59
C GLY A 177 -16.68 0.54 -8.17
N ALA A 178 -16.59 0.26 -6.87
CA ALA A 178 -15.62 -0.68 -6.32
C ALA A 178 -16.33 -1.73 -5.46
N ARG A 179 -15.91 -2.98 -5.57
CA ARG A 179 -16.41 -4.09 -4.76
C ARG A 179 -15.32 -4.55 -3.80
N PRO A 180 -15.69 -5.06 -2.62
CA PRO A 180 -14.73 -5.74 -1.76
C PRO A 180 -13.96 -6.81 -2.55
N SER A 181 -12.64 -6.87 -2.36
CA SER A 181 -11.84 -7.93 -2.96
C SER A 181 -12.33 -9.32 -2.49
N PRO A 182 -12.04 -10.39 -3.24
CA PRO A 182 -12.47 -11.73 -2.84
C PRO A 182 -11.96 -12.13 -1.44
N GLY A 183 -10.76 -11.69 -1.05
CA GLY A 183 -10.22 -11.95 0.28
C GLY A 183 -10.96 -11.15 1.37
N PHE A 184 -11.33 -9.89 1.11
CA PHE A 184 -12.09 -9.10 2.06
C PHE A 184 -13.50 -9.69 2.25
N GLY A 185 -14.19 -10.08 1.16
CA GLY A 185 -15.53 -10.66 1.27
C GLY A 185 -15.60 -12.01 2.00
N ARG A 186 -14.47 -12.72 2.16
CA ARG A 186 -14.39 -14.00 2.88
C ARG A 186 -13.93 -13.87 4.34
N ALA A 187 -13.31 -12.74 4.68
CA ALA A 187 -12.68 -12.51 5.99
C ALA A 187 -13.70 -12.17 7.08
#